data_AF-A0A0H3WS94-F1
#
_entry.id   AF-A0A0H3WS94-F1
#
_cell.length_a   1.000
_cell.length_b   1.000
_cell.length_c   1.000
_cell.angle_alpha   90.00
_cell.angle_beta   90.00
_cell.angle_gamma   90.00
#
_symmetry.space_group_name_H-M   'P 1'
#
loop_
_entity.id
_entity.type
_entity.pdbx_description
1 polymer ?
#
loop_
_entity_poly.entity_id
_entity_poly.type
_entity_poly.pdbx_seq_one_letter_code
_entity_poly.pdbx_strand_id
1 'polypeptide(L)' 'MSGSKGYNGHKNWNHWNVSLWINNDEGLYRVAQELVRDSENKQVAAASLLAHLNDNGVHTTPDGAPYSVSSIRAAMVGM' A
#
# COMPACT_ATOMS: atom_id res chain seq x y z
N MET A 1 16.03 -24.49 -10.84
CA MET A 1 16.21 -23.03 -10.98
C MET A 1 15.56 -22.37 -9.78
N SER A 2 16.32 -21.64 -8.94
CA SER A 2 15.76 -20.97 -7.76
C SER A 2 15.08 -19.68 -8.23
N GLY A 3 13.77 -19.75 -8.50
CA GLY A 3 12.99 -18.58 -8.89
C GLY A 3 13.13 -17.51 -7.81
N SER A 4 13.40 -16.27 -8.21
CA SER A 4 13.58 -15.12 -7.31
C SER A 4 12.43 -15.10 -6.30
N LYS A 5 12.70 -15.58 -5.08
CA LYS A 5 11.73 -15.61 -4.00
C LYS A 5 11.47 -14.16 -3.67
N GLY A 6 10.23 -13.72 -3.80
CA GLY A 6 9.83 -12.34 -3.50
C GLY A 6 10.37 -11.86 -2.14
N TYR A 7 10.35 -10.56 -1.90
CA TYR A 7 10.89 -9.99 -0.67
C TYR A 7 9.90 -10.22 0.48
N ASN A 8 10.27 -11.05 1.46
CA ASN A 8 9.44 -11.38 2.64
C ASN A 8 8.01 -11.82 2.29
N GLY A 9 7.84 -12.60 1.22
CA GLY A 9 6.52 -13.07 0.75
C GLY A 9 5.76 -12.08 -0.15
N HIS A 10 6.29 -10.89 -0.39
CA HIS A 10 5.75 -9.92 -1.35
C HIS A 10 6.51 -9.96 -2.68
N LYS A 11 5.92 -9.39 -3.74
CA LYS A 11 6.51 -9.33 -5.10
C LYS A 11 7.95 -8.80 -5.12
N ASN A 12 8.25 -7.77 -4.33
CA ASN A 12 9.56 -7.12 -4.22
C ASN A 12 9.61 -6.24 -2.95
N TRP A 13 10.76 -5.60 -2.70
CA TRP A 13 10.97 -4.75 -1.52
C TRP A 13 9.93 -3.62 -1.39
N ASN A 14 9.59 -2.93 -2.48
CA ASN A 14 8.58 -1.85 -2.45
C ASN A 14 7.23 -2.36 -1.97
N HIS A 15 6.77 -3.51 -2.48
CA HIS A 15 5.48 -4.09 -2.09
C HIS A 15 5.47 -4.52 -0.62
N TRP A 16 6.59 -5.05 -0.11
CA TRP A 16 6.71 -5.40 1.31
C TRP A 16 6.73 -4.14 2.19
N ASN A 17 7.55 -3.16 1.85
CA ASN A 17 7.74 -1.96 2.68
C ASN A 17 6.48 -1.08 2.73
N VAL A 18 5.80 -0.90 1.59
CA VAL A 18 4.48 -0.23 1.56
C VAL A 18 3.45 -0.97 2.41
N SER A 19 3.44 -2.31 2.35
CA SER A 19 2.55 -3.13 3.18
C SER A 19 2.87 -3.04 4.66
N LEU A 20 4.14 -2.94 5.03
CA LEU A 20 4.58 -2.75 6.40
C LEU A 20 4.00 -1.45 6.99
N TRP A 21 4.18 -0.32 6.28
CA TRP A 21 3.73 0.98 6.77
C TRP A 21 2.20 1.11 6.80
N ILE A 22 1.52 0.71 5.73
CA ILE A 22 0.05 0.83 5.66
C ILE A 22 -0.64 -0.02 6.74
N ASN A 23 -0.07 -1.17 7.11
CA ASN A 23 -0.70 -2.07 8.09
C ASN A 23 -0.27 -1.81 9.54
N ASN A 24 0.84 -1.12 9.77
CA ASN A 24 1.36 -0.90 11.13
C ASN A 24 1.21 0.53 11.63
N ASP A 25 1.12 1.52 10.73
CA ASP A 25 0.79 2.90 11.11
C ASP A 25 -0.72 3.04 11.28
N GLU A 26 -1.18 3.38 12.48
CA GLU A 26 -2.61 3.42 12.82
C GLU A 26 -3.39 4.41 11.96
N GLY A 27 -2.79 5.56 11.63
CA GLY A 27 -3.41 6.58 10.79
C GLY A 27 -3.60 6.08 9.36
N LEU A 28 -2.53 5.58 8.74
CA LEU A 28 -2.59 5.00 7.40
C LEU A 28 -3.55 3.81 7.32
N TYR A 29 -3.53 2.94 8.34
CA TYR A 29 -4.40 1.77 8.40
C TYR A 29 -5.89 2.16 8.41
N ARG A 30 -6.27 3.12 9.27
CA ARG A 30 -7.66 3.60 9.36
C ARG A 30 -8.14 4.21 8.05
N VAL A 31 -7.33 5.09 7.45
CA VAL A 31 -7.66 5.70 6.15
C VAL A 31 -7.78 4.63 5.07
N ALA A 32 -6.88 3.64 5.03
CA ALA A 32 -6.96 2.54 4.07
C ALA A 32 -8.23 1.70 4.26
N GLN A 33 -8.63 1.38 5.50
CA GLN A 33 -9.87 0.67 5.77
C GLN A 33 -11.12 1.44 5.35
N GLU A 34 -11.18 2.74 5.66
CA GLU A 34 -12.29 3.61 5.25
C GLU A 34 -12.43 3.63 3.73
N LEU A 35 -11.31 3.83 3.01
CA LEU A 35 -11.31 3.82 1.55
C LEU A 35 -11.70 2.46 0.97
N VAL A 36 -11.29 1.34 1.59
CA VAL A 36 -11.72 0.00 1.16
C VAL A 36 -13.22 -0.20 1.35
N ARG A 37 -13.79 0.29 2.46
CA ARG A 37 -15.23 0.19 2.74
C ARG A 37 -16.07 1.06 1.80
N ASP A 38 -15.59 2.24 1.47
CA ASP A 38 -16.35 3.25 0.74
C ASP A 38 -16.13 3.14 -0.80
N SER A 39 -15.19 2.30 -1.24
CA SER A 39 -14.90 2.06 -2.67
C SER A 39 -15.56 0.79 -3.18
N GLU A 40 -15.91 0.78 -4.47
CA GLU A 40 -16.46 -0.40 -5.16
C GLU A 40 -15.50 -1.61 -5.11
N ASN A 41 -14.20 -1.36 -5.19
CA ASN A 41 -13.17 -2.40 -5.15
C ASN A 41 -11.82 -1.85 -4.67
N LYS A 42 -10.90 -2.76 -4.34
CA LYS A 42 -9.55 -2.44 -3.85
C LYS A 42 -8.69 -1.67 -4.85
N GLN A 43 -8.98 -1.75 -6.15
CA GLN A 43 -8.28 -0.95 -7.17
C GLN A 43 -8.66 0.54 -7.05
N VAL A 44 -9.95 0.83 -6.88
CA VAL A 44 -10.45 2.20 -6.65
C VAL A 44 -9.97 2.73 -5.29
N ALA A 45 -10.02 1.92 -4.23
CA ALA A 45 -9.52 2.30 -2.92
C ALA A 45 -8.01 2.65 -2.95
N ALA A 46 -7.20 1.82 -3.63
CA ALA A 46 -5.77 2.05 -3.75
C ALA A 46 -5.42 3.31 -4.56
N ALA A 47 -6.18 3.61 -5.61
CA ALA A 47 -6.03 4.85 -6.36
C ALA A 47 -6.39 6.08 -5.51
N SER A 48 -7.47 5.97 -4.72
CA SER A 48 -7.92 7.04 -3.82
C SER A 48 -6.91 7.31 -2.71
N LEU A 49 -6.32 6.25 -2.12
CA LEU A 49 -5.27 6.41 -1.11
C LEU A 49 -4.00 7.04 -1.71
N LEU A 50 -3.61 6.64 -2.92
CA LEU A 50 -2.48 7.26 -3.60
C LEU A 50 -2.71 8.76 -3.85
N ALA A 51 -3.92 9.14 -4.29
CA ALA A 51 -4.28 10.54 -4.49
C ALA A 51 -4.23 11.31 -3.16
N HIS A 52 -4.84 10.78 -2.11
CA HIS A 52 -4.81 11.36 -0.76
C HIS A 52 -3.38 11.59 -0.26
N LEU A 53 -2.49 10.60 -0.42
CA LEU A 53 -1.08 10.72 -0.01
C LEU A 53 -0.37 11.81 -0.82
N ASN A 54 -0.56 11.84 -2.14
CA ASN A 54 0.05 12.85 -3.01
C ASN A 54 -0.44 14.27 -2.70
N ASP A 55 -1.74 14.46 -2.42
CA ASP A 55 -2.33 15.75 -2.07
C ASP A 55 -1.75 16.29 -0.74
N ASN A 56 -1.29 15.39 0.14
CA ASN A 56 -0.60 15.73 1.39
C ASN A 56 0.94 15.80 1.22
N GLY A 57 1.48 15.69 0.01
CA GLY A 57 2.92 15.75 -0.27
C GLY A 57 3.70 14.50 0.17
N VAL A 58 3.01 13.38 0.43
CA VAL A 58 3.61 12.11 0.85
C VAL A 58 3.74 11.19 -0.36
N HIS A 59 4.96 11.02 -0.87
CA HIS A 59 5.20 10.24 -2.10
C HIS A 59 5.89 8.89 -1.85
N THR A 60 6.57 8.75 -0.71
CA THR A 60 7.25 7.54 -0.28
C THR A 60 6.88 7.21 1.15
N THR A 61 7.02 5.94 1.50
CA THR A 61 7.14 5.53 2.91
C THR A 61 8.34 6.23 3.58
N PRO A 62 8.41 6.25 4.92
CA PRO A 62 9.58 6.72 5.66
C PRO A 62 10.90 6.02 5.28
N ASP A 63 10.85 4.78 4.81
CA ASP A 63 12.03 4.02 4.35
C ASP A 63 12.38 4.28 2.87
N GLY A 64 11.62 5.13 2.18
CA GLY A 64 11.89 5.55 0.80
C GLY A 64 11.24 4.69 -0.29
N ALA A 65 10.43 3.68 0.06
CA ALA A 65 9.65 2.95 -0.94
C ALA A 65 8.54 3.84 -1.53
N PRO A 66 8.47 4.01 -2.87
CA PRO A 66 7.46 4.85 -3.50
C PRO A 66 6.07 4.22 -3.42
N TYR A 67 5.08 5.04 -3.07
CA TYR A 67 3.69 4.63 -3.14
C TYR A 67 3.25 4.51 -4.60
N SER A 68 2.50 3.46 -4.90
CA SER A 68 1.87 3.25 -6.19
C SER A 68 0.59 2.47 -6.02
N VAL A 69 -0.36 2.60 -6.94
CA VAL A 69 -1.63 1.88 -6.86
C VAL A 69 -1.42 0.37 -6.73
N SER A 70 -0.42 -0.19 -7.41
CA SER A 70 -0.14 -1.63 -7.37
C SER A 70 0.42 -2.11 -6.03
N SER A 71 1.30 -1.32 -5.38
CA SER A 71 1.86 -1.63 -4.05
C SER A 71 0.83 -1.44 -2.94
N ILE A 72 0.05 -0.34 -3.00
CA ILE A 72 -1.05 -0.08 -2.06
C ILE A 72 -2.13 -1.16 -2.16
N ARG A 73 -2.57 -1.50 -3.37
CA ARG A 73 -3.58 -2.56 -3.57
C ARG A 73 -3.11 -3.91 -3.02
N ALA A 74 -1.81 -4.19 -3.11
CA ALA A 74 -1.24 -5.41 -2.54
C ALA A 74 -1.25 -5.37 -1.00
N ALA A 75 -1.05 -4.20 -0.38
CA ALA A 75 -1.11 -4.01 1.06
C ALA A 75 -2.55 -4.15 1.63
N MET A 76 -3.57 -3.90 0.82
CA MET A 76 -4.98 -4.01 1.19
C MET A 76 -5.51 -5.47 1.16
N VAL A 77 -4.72 -6.46 0.75
CA VAL A 77 -5.16 -7.87 0.70
C VAL A 77 -5.25 -8.41 2.13
N GLY A 78 -6.43 -8.26 2.75
CA GLY A 78 -6.70 -8.63 4.14
C GLY A 78 -7.56 -7.60 4.89
N MET A 79 -7.75 -6.41 4.31
CA MET A 79 -8.72 -5.40 4.72
C MET A 79 -10.09 -5.65 4.10
#